data_AF-A0A9E4S861-F1
#
_entry.id   AF-A0A9E4S861-F1
#
_cell.length_a   1.000
_cell.length_b   1.000
_cell.length_c   1.000
_cell.angle_alpha   90.00
_cell.angle_beta   90.00
_cell.angle_gamma   90.00
#
_symmetry.space_group_name_H-M   'P 1'
#
loop_
_entity.id
_entity.type
_entity.pdbx_description
1 polymer ?
#
loop_
_entity_poly.entity_id
_entity_poly.type
_entity_poly.pdbx_seq_one_letter_code
_entity_poly.pdbx_strand_id
1 'polypeptide(L)' 'GERATLVGSGNGLRLNSVLRESLEAEFGMPVHLGPHNEEAAVGAALCAAVADGSFGSIAEASAQFASDPRA' A
#
# COMPACT_ATOMS: atom_id res chain seq x y z
N GLY A 1 -18.58 5.95 5.44
CA GLY A 1 -18.21 5.93 4.02
C GLY A 1 -18.04 4.50 3.62
N GLU A 2 -18.70 4.07 2.55
CA GLU A 2 -18.51 2.74 1.99
C GLU A 2 -17.08 2.60 1.48
N ARG A 3 -16.45 1.46 1.75
CA ARG A 3 -15.15 1.09 1.19
C ARG A 3 -15.41 0.04 0.11
N ALA A 4 -14.73 0.16 -1.03
CA ALA A 4 -14.92 -0.74 -2.18
C ALA A 4 -13.68 -1.60 -2.49
N THR A 5 -12.60 -1.42 -1.72
CA THR A 5 -11.28 -1.98 -2.07
C THR A 5 -10.51 -2.33 -0.81
N LEU A 6 -9.88 -3.51 -0.81
CA LEU A 6 -8.92 -3.91 0.22
C LEU A 6 -7.51 -3.78 -0.35
N VAL A 7 -6.62 -3.08 0.35
CA VAL A 7 -5.20 -2.98 0.00
C VAL A 7 -4.38 -3.73 1.04
N GLY A 8 -3.50 -4.61 0.59
CA GLY A 8 -2.69 -5.47 1.44
C GLY A 8 -1.19 -5.39 1.13
N SER A 9 -0.37 -5.77 2.10
CA SER A 9 1.09 -5.86 1.96
C SER A 9 1.65 -7.09 2.68
N GLY A 10 2.92 -7.40 2.42
CA GLY A 10 3.66 -8.45 3.13
C GLY A 10 3.44 -9.87 2.62
N ASN A 11 4.34 -10.76 3.06
CA ASN A 11 4.47 -12.12 2.55
C ASN A 11 3.23 -13.01 2.79
N GLY A 12 2.49 -12.77 3.88
CA GLY A 12 1.26 -13.53 4.15
C GLY A 12 0.26 -13.40 3.01
N LEU A 13 -0.02 -12.18 2.56
CA LEU A 13 -0.95 -11.95 1.45
C LEU A 13 -0.33 -12.24 0.07
N ARG A 14 0.98 -12.05 -0.06
CA ARG A 14 1.70 -12.25 -1.33
C ARG A 14 1.88 -13.72 -1.67
N LEU A 15 2.26 -14.54 -0.70
CA LEU A 15 2.65 -15.96 -0.90
C LEU A 15 1.52 -16.95 -0.60
N ASN A 16 0.45 -16.54 0.09
CA ASN A 16 -0.67 -17.41 0.43
C ASN A 16 -1.94 -16.97 -0.32
N SER A 17 -2.20 -17.60 -1.47
CA SER A 17 -3.40 -17.33 -2.27
C SER A 17 -4.70 -17.69 -1.53
N VAL A 18 -4.70 -18.76 -0.73
CA VAL A 18 -5.86 -19.19 0.05
C VAL A 18 -6.27 -18.13 1.08
N LEU A 19 -5.28 -17.52 1.75
CA LEU A 19 -5.54 -16.41 2.67
C LEU A 19 -6.15 -15.21 1.91
N ARG A 20 -5.62 -14.89 0.72
CA ARG A 20 -6.15 -13.80 -0.10
C ARG A 20 -7.59 -14.06 -0.50
N GLU A 21 -7.88 -15.23 -1.08
CA GLU A 21 -9.23 -15.64 -1.50
C GLU A 21 -10.21 -15.63 -0.33
N SER A 22 -9.77 -16.05 0.87
CA SER A 22 -10.60 -16.01 2.08
C SER A 22 -10.96 -14.58 2.48
N LEU A 23 -10.02 -13.64 2.36
CA LEU A 23 -10.28 -12.22 2.63
C LEU A 23 -11.21 -11.61 1.58
N GLU A 24 -11.03 -11.94 0.30
CA GLU A 24 -11.93 -11.45 -0.76
C GLU A 24 -13.36 -11.95 -0.57
N ALA A 25 -13.53 -13.22 -0.17
CA ALA A 25 -14.84 -13.80 0.13
C ALA A 25 -15.49 -13.19 1.38
N GLU A 26 -14.73 -13.00 2.46
CA GLU A 26 -15.24 -12.45 3.71
C GLU A 26 -15.67 -10.98 3.57
N PHE A 27 -14.84 -10.17 2.89
CA PHE A 27 -15.11 -8.73 2.75
C PHE A 27 -15.94 -8.38 1.51
N GLY A 28 -16.12 -9.33 0.57
CA GLY A 28 -16.77 -9.06 -0.72
C GLY A 28 -16.05 -8.01 -1.56
N MET A 29 -14.73 -7.87 -1.37
CA MET A 29 -13.90 -6.84 -2.00
C MET A 29 -12.62 -7.46 -2.56
N PRO A 30 -12.14 -7.02 -3.74
CA PRO A 30 -10.86 -7.48 -4.28
C PRO A 30 -9.70 -7.03 -3.39
N VAL A 31 -8.70 -7.90 -3.21
CA VAL A 31 -7.45 -7.56 -2.53
C VAL A 31 -6.41 -7.10 -3.55
N HIS A 32 -5.98 -5.85 -3.43
CA HIS A 32 -4.90 -5.28 -4.22
C HIS A 32 -3.60 -5.32 -3.41
N LEU A 33 -2.54 -5.87 -4.02
CA LEU A 33 -1.20 -5.85 -3.45
C LEU A 33 -0.35 -4.81 -4.18
N GLY A 34 0.49 -4.10 -3.42
CA GLY A 34 1.49 -3.21 -4.01
C GLY A 34 2.52 -3.97 -4.85
N PRO A 35 3.14 -3.33 -5.85
CA PRO A 35 4.15 -3.97 -6.68
C PRO A 35 5.49 -4.18 -5.95
N HIS A 36 5.77 -3.41 -4.88
CA HIS A 36 7.01 -3.50 -4.11
C HIS A 36 6.99 -4.64 -3.09
N ASN A 37 8.15 -5.22 -2.81
CA ASN A 37 8.28 -6.27 -1.79
C ASN A 37 8.53 -5.70 -0.38
N GLU A 38 8.82 -4.41 -0.27
CA GLU A 38 9.20 -3.72 0.97
C GLU A 38 8.28 -2.52 1.26
N GLU A 39 6.97 -2.72 1.30
CA GLU A 39 5.98 -1.63 1.46
C GLU A 39 6.17 -0.85 2.78
N ALA A 40 6.66 -1.53 3.83
CA ALA A 40 6.98 -0.88 5.11
C ALA A 40 8.17 0.09 5.00
N ALA A 41 9.21 -0.26 4.22
CA ALA A 41 10.36 0.59 4.02
C ALA A 41 9.99 1.83 3.18
N VAL A 42 9.15 1.65 2.16
CA VAL A 42 8.57 2.76 1.39
C VAL A 42 7.82 3.71 2.31
N GLY A 43 6.92 3.19 3.17
CA GLY A 43 6.20 4.02 4.12
C GLY A 43 7.11 4.80 5.08
N ALA A 44 8.19 4.17 5.56
CA ALA A 44 9.19 4.84 6.40
C ALA A 44 9.90 5.98 5.66
N ALA A 45 10.30 5.77 4.40
CA ALA A 45 10.94 6.79 3.57
C ALA A 45 10.01 7.98 3.30
N LEU A 46 8.73 7.73 3.00
CA LEU A 46 7.73 8.79 2.80
C LEU A 46 7.52 9.61 4.08
N CYS A 47 7.42 8.94 5.23
CA CYS A 47 7.33 9.62 6.53
C CYS A 47 8.56 10.48 6.82
N ALA A 48 9.76 9.98 6.51
CA ALA A 48 11.00 10.73 6.68
C ALA A 48 11.03 11.97 5.77
N ALA A 49 10.62 11.85 4.51
CA ALA A 49 10.56 12.96 3.56
C ALA A 49 9.53 14.04 3.95
N VAL A 50 8.47 13.67 4.66
CA VAL A 50 7.55 14.65 5.27
C VAL A 50 8.19 15.31 6.49
N ALA A 51 8.88 14.53 7.33
CA ALA A 51 9.50 15.02 8.55
C ALA A 51 10.68 15.97 8.29
N ASP A 52 11.43 15.76 7.21
CA ASP A 52 12.54 16.64 6.80
C ASP A 52 12.09 17.89 6.02
N GLY A 53 10.80 17.97 5.67
CA GLY A 53 10.20 19.11 4.97
C GLY A 53 10.26 19.02 3.45
N SER A 54 10.75 17.91 2.86
CA SER A 54 10.71 17.68 1.40
C SER A 54 9.29 17.58 0.85
N PHE A 55 8.33 17.16 1.67
CA PHE A 55 6.90 17.19 1.37
C PHE A 55 6.10 17.84 2.50
N GLY A 56 5.02 18.56 2.17
CA GLY A 56 4.16 19.21 3.14
C GLY A 56 3.20 18.25 3.86
N SER A 57 2.96 17.05 3.31
CA SER A 57 2.10 16.05 3.93
C SER A 57 2.37 14.63 3.42
N ILE A 58 1.93 13.63 4.19
CA ILE A 58 2.00 12.23 3.75
C ILE A 58 1.16 11.97 2.50
N ALA A 59 0.05 12.69 2.32
CA ALA A 59 -0.80 12.58 1.15
C ALA A 59 -0.07 13.05 -0.11
N GLU A 60 0.64 14.17 -0.01
CA GLU A 60 1.49 14.70 -1.09
C GLU A 60 2.63 13.75 -1.44
N ALA A 61 3.39 13.29 -0.44
CA ALA A 61 4.49 12.34 -0.63
C ALA A 61 4.00 11.03 -1.29
N SER A 62 2.86 10.50 -0.84
CA SER A 62 2.27 9.28 -1.37
C SER A 62 1.76 9.45 -2.81
N ALA A 63 1.14 10.59 -3.12
CA ALA A 63 0.66 10.89 -4.47
C ALA A 63 1.84 11.01 -5.45
N GLN A 64 2.92 11.68 -5.03
CA GLN A 64 4.14 11.78 -5.83
C GLN A 64 4.74 10.40 -6.09
N PHE A 65 4.88 9.56 -5.05
CA PHE A 65 5.38 8.19 -5.18
C PHE A 65 4.52 7.35 -6.13
N ALA A 66 3.19 7.37 -5.95
CA ALA A 66 2.28 6.60 -6.81
C ALA A 66 2.27 7.06 -8.28
N SER A 67 2.73 8.28 -8.56
CA SER A 67 2.82 8.83 -9.92
C SER A 67 4.18 8.62 -10.59
N ASP A 68 5.23 8.23 -9.85
CA ASP A 68 6.56 7.98 -10.43
C ASP A 68 6.54 6.64 -11.18
N PRO A 69 6.78 6.61 -12.51
CA PRO A 69 6.80 5.37 -13.28
C PRO A 69 7.96 4.43 -12.90
N ARG A 70 8.90 4.88 -12.07
CA ARG A 70 9.99 4.07 -11.50
C ARG A 70 9.71 3.61 -10.08
N ALA A 71 8.63 4.11 -9.45
CA ALA A 71 8.23 3.64 -8.12
C ALA A 71 7.97 2.15 -8.19
#